data_AF-A0A2A3Z2Z4-F1
#
_entry.id   AF-A0A2A3Z2Z4-F1
#
_cell.length_a   1.000
_cell.length_b   1.000
_cell.length_c   1.000
_cell.angle_alpha   90.00
_cell.angle_beta   90.00
_cell.angle_gamma   90.00
#
_symmetry.space_group_name_H-M   'P 1'
#
loop_
_entity.id
_entity.type
_entity.pdbx_description
1 polymer ?
#
loop_
_entity_poly.entity_id
_entity_poly.type
_entity_poly.pdbx_seq_one_letter_code
_entity_poly.pdbx_strand_id
1 'polypeptide(L)'
;MRLTVADRDAIRRRAQVLSVKPSAWARAVMLDALDSRSAKVESMEVCAGVKAVAPEPSGPAVEQLRRVGVNLNQTLRKDVAVDGDLLREVMAAVDGLRASLGDRTRT
;
A
#
# COMPACT_ATOMS: atom_id res chain seq x y z
N MET A 1 -21.19 20.40 -20.81
CA MET A 1 -21.13 21.56 -19.89
C MET A 1 -19.77 22.24 -20.03
N ARG A 2 -19.68 23.57 -20.09
CA ARG A 2 -18.39 24.28 -20.09
C ARG A 2 -18.11 24.78 -18.67
N LEU A 3 -16.99 24.37 -18.09
CA LEU A 3 -16.54 24.82 -16.78
C LEU A 3 -15.74 26.11 -16.92
N THR A 4 -15.93 27.03 -15.99
CA THR A 4 -15.10 28.23 -15.91
C THR A 4 -13.66 27.88 -15.50
N VAL A 5 -12.75 28.86 -15.56
CA VAL A 5 -11.40 28.67 -15.00
C VAL A 5 -11.48 28.45 -13.49
N ALA A 6 -12.32 29.23 -12.80
CA ALA A 6 -12.50 29.12 -11.35
C ALA A 6 -13.02 27.73 -10.92
N ASP A 7 -13.98 27.16 -11.66
CA ASP A 7 -14.49 25.81 -11.38
C ASP A 7 -13.39 24.76 -11.51
N ARG A 8 -12.56 24.87 -12.55
CA ARG A 8 -11.44 23.95 -12.79
C ARG A 8 -10.40 24.02 -11.68
N ASP A 9 -10.12 25.22 -11.17
CA ASP A 9 -9.17 25.39 -10.07
C ASP A 9 -9.74 24.91 -8.73
N ALA A 10 -11.05 25.08 -8.48
CA ALA A 10 -11.73 24.49 -7.33
C ALA A 10 -11.66 22.96 -7.35
N ILE A 11 -11.94 22.34 -8.51
CA ILE A 11 -11.82 20.89 -8.73
C ILE A 11 -10.38 20.43 -8.43
N ARG A 12 -9.37 21.13 -8.98
CA ARG A 12 -7.96 20.78 -8.76
C ARG A 12 -7.58 20.83 -7.29
N ARG A 13 -7.92 21.92 -6.59
CA ARG A 13 -7.61 22.08 -5.16
C ARG A 13 -8.25 20.99 -4.32
N ARG A 14 -9.53 20.67 -4.56
CA ARG A 14 -10.21 19.63 -3.77
C ARG A 14 -9.65 18.25 -4.03
N ALA A 15 -9.37 17.93 -5.29
CA ALA A 15 -8.74 16.65 -5.65
C ALA A 15 -7.33 16.50 -5.07
N GLN A 16 -6.57 17.59 -4.98
CA GLN A 16 -5.25 17.61 -4.35
C GLN A 16 -5.34 17.30 -2.85
N VAL A 17 -6.27 17.92 -2.11
CA VAL A 17 -6.51 17.63 -0.68
C VAL A 17 -6.82 16.15 -0.46
N LEU A 18 -7.59 15.54 -1.38
CA LEU A 18 -7.97 14.14 -1.31
C LEU A 18 -6.94 13.18 -1.92
N SER A 19 -5.83 13.70 -2.47
CA SER A 19 -4.82 12.91 -3.19
C SER A 19 -5.38 12.05 -4.33
N VAL A 20 -6.43 12.52 -5.02
CA VAL A 20 -7.06 11.85 -6.17
C VAL A 20 -6.92 12.68 -7.45
N LYS A 21 -7.24 12.09 -8.61
CA LYS A 21 -7.27 12.84 -9.88
C LYS A 21 -8.45 13.82 -9.91
N PRO A 22 -8.29 15.04 -10.44
CA PRO A 22 -9.39 16.02 -10.63
C PRO A 22 -10.63 15.44 -11.30
N SER A 23 -10.45 14.63 -12.35
CA SER A 23 -11.56 13.98 -13.07
C SER A 23 -12.25 12.88 -12.26
N ALA A 24 -11.54 12.23 -11.34
CA ALA A 24 -12.12 11.22 -10.46
C ALA A 24 -13.01 11.89 -9.41
N TRP A 25 -12.54 12.99 -8.80
CA TRP A 25 -13.33 13.77 -7.86
C TRP A 25 -14.59 14.36 -8.52
N ALA A 26 -14.45 14.98 -9.70
CA ALA A 26 -15.60 15.52 -10.43
C ALA A 26 -16.65 14.44 -10.77
N ARG A 27 -16.21 13.24 -11.15
CA ARG A 27 -17.12 12.11 -11.39
C ARG A 27 -17.82 11.64 -10.12
N ALA A 28 -17.13 11.60 -8.99
CA ALA A 28 -17.74 11.24 -7.70
C ALA A 28 -18.86 12.22 -7.33
N VAL A 29 -18.59 13.53 -7.42
CA VAL A 29 -19.60 14.58 -7.16
C VAL A 29 -20.82 14.42 -8.07
N MET A 30 -20.61 14.16 -9.38
CA MET A 30 -21.73 13.95 -10.30
C MET A 30 -22.55 12.69 -9.95
N LEU A 31 -21.91 11.60 -9.52
CA LEU A 31 -22.61 10.38 -9.15
C LEU A 31 -23.39 10.52 -7.85
N ASP A 32 -22.83 11.21 -6.85
CA ASP A 32 -23.51 11.51 -5.58
C ASP A 32 -24.72 12.45 -5.80
N ALA A 33 -24.61 13.38 -6.76
CA ALA A 33 -25.74 14.25 -7.13
C ALA A 33 -26.86 13.50 -7.88
N LEU A 34 -26.53 12.44 -8.63
CA LEU A 34 -27.49 11.65 -9.41
C LEU A 34 -28.14 10.51 -8.62
N ASP A 35 -27.45 10.00 -7.60
CA ASP A 35 -27.94 8.93 -6.73
C ASP A 35 -27.72 9.32 -5.27
N SER A 36 -28.80 9.67 -4.57
CA SER A 36 -28.77 10.06 -3.15
C SER A 36 -28.26 8.97 -2.20
N ARG A 37 -28.16 7.72 -2.67
CA ARG A 37 -27.55 6.61 -1.92
C ARG A 37 -26.04 6.51 -2.14
N SER A 38 -25.49 7.26 -3.09
CA SER A 38 -24.05 7.29 -3.35
C SER A 38 -23.33 8.17 -2.34
N ALA A 39 -22.23 7.65 -1.79
CA ALA A 39 -21.39 8.33 -0.81
C ALA A 39 -19.92 8.31 -1.27
N LYS A 40 -19.68 8.58 -2.57
CA LYS A 40 -18.33 8.43 -3.15
C LYS A 40 -17.38 9.52 -2.68
N VAL A 41 -17.86 10.75 -2.53
CA VAL A 41 -17.03 11.85 -2.00
C VAL A 41 -16.68 11.59 -0.54
N GLU A 42 -17.63 11.14 0.27
CA GLU A 42 -17.39 10.74 1.67
C GLU A 42 -16.37 9.60 1.76
N SER A 43 -16.49 8.57 0.92
CA SER A 43 -15.51 7.49 0.85
C SER A 43 -14.11 7.99 0.47
N MET A 44 -14.00 8.95 -0.46
CA MET A 44 -12.73 9.58 -0.80
C MET A 44 -12.14 10.36 0.38
N GLU A 45 -12.97 11.05 1.16
CA GLU A 45 -12.57 11.81 2.36
C GLU A 45 -12.04 10.88 3.45
N VAL A 46 -12.72 9.77 3.71
CA VAL A 46 -12.24 8.72 4.64
C VAL A 46 -10.89 8.15 4.17
N CYS A 47 -10.76 7.85 2.87
CA CYS A 47 -9.52 7.30 2.32
C CYS A 47 -8.36 8.30 2.27
N ALA A 48 -8.63 9.61 2.16
CA ALA A 48 -7.61 10.64 2.06
C ALA A 48 -6.71 10.69 3.30
N GLY A 49 -7.23 10.36 4.49
CA GLY A 49 -6.47 10.26 5.74
C GLY A 49 -5.70 8.95 5.92
N VAL A 50 -6.08 7.87 5.20
CA VAL A 50 -5.47 6.53 5.34
C VAL A 50 -4.14 6.43 4.57
N LYS A 51 -3.85 7.36 3.66
CA LYS A 51 -2.58 7.37 2.92
C LYS A 51 -1.40 7.94 3.71
N ALA A 52 -1.60 8.35 4.97
CA ALA A 52 -0.53 8.77 5.86
C ALA A 52 0.06 7.55 6.58
N VAL A 53 1.29 7.20 6.15
CA VAL A 53 2.21 6.25 6.80
C VAL A 53 1.80 4.78 6.69
N ALA A 54 1.97 4.21 5.48
CA ALA A 54 2.61 2.91 5.48
C ALA A 54 4.01 3.14 6.11
N PRO A 55 4.42 2.41 7.16
CA PRO A 55 5.81 2.47 7.58
C PRO A 55 6.63 2.10 6.35
N GLU A 56 7.43 3.04 5.85
CA GLU A 56 8.47 2.71 4.87
C GLU A 56 9.22 1.54 5.50
N PRO A 57 9.14 0.33 4.92
CA PRO A 57 9.89 -0.77 5.46
C PRO A 57 11.33 -0.30 5.40
N SER A 58 12.03 -0.25 6.53
CA SER A 58 13.39 0.30 6.55
C SER A 58 14.18 -0.46 5.49
N GLY A 59 14.52 0.21 4.38
CA GLY A 59 15.16 -0.42 3.22
C GLY A 59 16.31 -1.36 3.60
N PRO A 60 17.11 -1.05 4.64
CA PRO A 60 18.10 -1.98 5.18
C PRO A 60 17.55 -3.33 5.66
N ALA A 61 16.45 -3.36 6.41
CA ALA A 61 15.88 -4.61 6.95
C ALA A 61 15.34 -5.52 5.84
N VAL A 62 14.71 -4.93 4.82
CA VAL A 62 14.23 -5.68 3.64
C VAL A 62 15.39 -6.26 2.84
N GLU A 63 16.46 -5.47 2.66
CA GLU A 63 17.65 -5.92 1.95
C GLU A 63 18.40 -7.02 2.72
N GLN A 64 18.45 -6.95 4.06
CA GLN A 64 19.00 -8.04 4.88
C GLN A 64 18.17 -9.33 4.71
N LEU A 65 16.85 -9.23 4.73
CA LEU A 65 15.98 -10.39 4.51
C LEU A 65 16.19 -11.01 3.12
N ARG A 66 16.31 -10.17 2.08
CA ARG A 66 16.61 -10.62 0.72
C ARG A 66 17.94 -11.38 0.67
N ARG A 67 18.99 -10.90 1.34
CA ARG A 67 20.30 -11.55 1.41
C ARG A 67 20.23 -12.91 2.11
N VAL A 68 19.51 -12.99 3.24
CA VAL A 68 19.30 -14.26 3.97
C VAL A 68 18.62 -15.28 3.06
N GLY A 69 17.55 -14.89 2.35
CA GLY A 69 16.86 -15.77 1.42
C GLY A 69 17.74 -16.26 0.26
N VAL A 70 18.58 -15.37 -0.31
CA VAL A 70 19.53 -15.75 -1.37
C VAL A 70 20.58 -16.75 -0.86
N ASN A 71 21.15 -16.51 0.32
CA ASN A 71 22.14 -17.40 0.91
C ASN A 71 21.56 -18.78 1.20
N LEU A 72 20.36 -18.86 1.77
CA LEU A 72 19.64 -20.12 2.01
C LEU A 72 19.42 -20.89 0.70
N ASN A 73 18.95 -20.20 -0.35
CA ASN A 73 18.73 -20.83 -1.66
C ASN A 73 20.03 -21.32 -2.29
N GLN A 74 21.15 -20.60 -2.10
CA GLN A 74 22.47 -21.05 -2.54
C GLN A 74 22.96 -22.27 -1.76
N THR A 75 22.74 -22.32 -0.45
CA THR A 75 23.10 -23.48 0.40
C THR A 75 22.30 -24.72 0.00
N LEU A 76 20.99 -24.58 -0.24
CA LEU A 76 20.13 -25.64 -0.75
C LEU A 76 20.62 -26.18 -2.10
N ARG A 77 21.00 -25.30 -3.03
CA ARG A 77 21.55 -25.70 -4.34
C ARG A 77 22.90 -26.42 -4.24
N LYS A 78 23.64 -26.21 -3.16
CA LYS A 78 24.93 -26.87 -2.89
C LYS A 78 24.78 -28.20 -2.14
N ASP A 79 23.55 -28.63 -1.87
CA ASP A 79 23.22 -29.84 -1.11
C ASP A 79 23.93 -29.90 0.26
N VAL A 80 24.15 -28.72 0.85
CA VAL A 80 24.75 -28.60 2.17
C VAL A 80 23.64 -28.79 3.20
N ALA A 81 23.82 -29.76 4.09
CA ALA A 81 22.89 -30.00 5.19
C ALA A 81 22.78 -28.75 6.08
N VAL A 82 21.56 -28.24 6.22
CA VAL A 82 21.21 -27.15 7.14
C VAL A 82 20.57 -27.77 8.37
N ASP A 83 21.00 -27.33 9.55
CA ASP A 83 20.39 -27.74 10.81
C ASP A 83 18.89 -27.38 10.83
N GLY A 84 18.05 -28.35 11.17
CA GLY A 84 16.60 -28.21 11.09
C GLY A 84 16.02 -27.27 12.14
N ASP A 85 16.69 -27.13 13.29
CA ASP A 85 16.27 -26.21 14.35
C ASP A 85 16.66 -24.78 13.99
N LEU A 86 17.86 -24.57 13.44
CA LEU A 86 18.28 -23.28 12.87
C LEU A 86 17.33 -22.80 11.76
N LEU A 87 16.89 -23.70 10.88
CA LEU A 87 15.94 -23.36 9.83
C LEU A 87 14.59 -22.90 10.41
N ARG A 88 14.11 -23.58 11.46
CA ARG A 88 12.83 -23.26 12.12
C ARG A 88 12.88 -21.90 12.82
N GLU A 89 14.01 -21.58 13.46
CA GLU A 89 14.23 -20.26 14.08
C GLU A 89 14.23 -19.13 13.06
N VAL A 90 14.93 -19.33 11.92
CA VAL A 90 14.93 -18.35 10.84
C VAL A 90 13.54 -18.14 10.28
N MET A 91 12.77 -19.22 10.04
CA MET A 91 11.39 -19.10 9.58
C MET A 91 10.50 -18.29 10.54
N ALA A 92 10.60 -18.55 11.84
CA ALA A 92 9.85 -17.81 12.85
C ALA A 92 10.21 -16.31 12.88
N ALA A 93 11.49 -15.99 12.74
CA ALA A 93 11.96 -14.61 12.66
C ALA A 93 11.45 -13.89 11.39
N VAL A 94 11.43 -14.58 10.24
CA VAL A 94 10.88 -14.04 8.99
C VAL A 94 9.37 -13.79 9.09
N ASP A 95 8.62 -14.70 9.70
CA ASP A 95 7.17 -14.54 9.87
C ASP A 95 6.83 -13.41 10.83
N GLY A 96 7.61 -13.25 11.92
CA GLY A 96 7.50 -12.09 12.80
C GLY A 96 7.79 -10.77 12.09
N LEU A 97 8.79 -10.74 11.21
CA LEU A 97 9.12 -9.56 10.41
C LEU A 97 8.02 -9.26 9.38
N ARG A 98 7.49 -10.27 8.66
CA ARG A 98 6.35 -10.10 7.75
C ARG A 98 5.12 -9.51 8.45
N ALA A 99 4.82 -10.00 9.66
CA ALA A 99 3.74 -9.46 10.47
C ALA A 99 3.98 -7.98 10.84
N SER A 100 5.21 -7.63 11.21
CA SER A 100 5.58 -6.24 11.55
C SER A 100 5.57 -5.28 10.36
N LEU A 101 5.84 -5.79 9.14
CA LEU A 101 5.83 -5.03 7.90
C LEU A 101 4.43 -4.96 7.25
N GLY A 102 3.41 -5.58 7.85
CA GLY A 102 2.05 -5.56 7.35
C GLY A 102 1.87 -6.33 6.04
N ASP A 103 2.58 -7.45 5.88
CA ASP A 103 2.53 -8.27 4.67
C ASP A 103 1.10 -8.79 4.42
N ARG A 104 0.52 -8.41 3.27
CA ARG A 104 -0.86 -8.73 2.83
C ARG A 104 -0.91 -9.91 1.85
N THR A 105 0.21 -10.61 1.62
CA THR A 105 0.32 -11.68 0.61
C THR A 105 -0.33 -13.02 1.02
N ARG A 106 -0.92 -13.11 2.22
CA ARG A 106 -1.75 -14.26 2.62
C ARG A 106 -3.16 -14.12 2.03
N THR A 107 -3.28 -14.37 0.73
CA THR A 107 -4.54 -14.67 0.04
C THR A 107 -4.52 -16.11 -0.45
#